data_AF-A0A6P0TEP3-F1
#
_entry.id   AF-A0A6P0TEP3-F1
#
_cell.length_a   1.000
_cell.length_b   1.000
_cell.length_c   1.000
_cell.angle_alpha   90.00
_cell.angle_beta   90.00
_cell.angle_gamma   90.00
#
_symmetry.space_group_name_H-M   'P 1'
#
loop_
_entity.id
_entity.type
_entity.pdbx_description
1 polymer ?
#
loop_
_entity_poly.entity_id
_entity_poly.type
_entity_poly.pdbx_seq_one_letter_code
_entity_poly.pdbx_strand_id
1 'polypeptide(L)' 'MLKSLSIENFRCFKKFDLNPLGRVNLLVGKNNCGKTSILEAIHILCSSQNPDPLKNIMIRRGDVDE' A
#
# COMPACT_ATOMS: atom_id res chain seq x y z
N MET A 1 12.55 5.71 11.66
CA MET A 1 11.80 4.43 11.73
C MET A 1 10.32 4.75 11.60
N LEU A 2 9.57 4.04 10.75
CA LEU A 2 8.14 4.26 10.57
C LEU A 2 7.40 3.81 11.84
N LYS A 3 6.66 4.73 12.50
CA LYS A 3 6.00 4.47 13.80
C LYS A 3 4.52 4.10 13.65
N SER A 4 3.88 4.61 12.62
CA SER A 4 2.49 4.37 12.29
C SER A 4 2.33 4.42 10.77
N LEU A 5 1.25 3.83 10.28
CA LEU A 5 0.84 3.87 8.88
C LEU A 5 -0.64 4.27 8.85
N SER A 6 -0.95 5.32 8.08
CA SER A 6 -2.33 5.70 7.78
C SER A 6 -2.50 5.70 6.25
N ILE A 7 -3.58 5.09 5.79
CA ILE A 7 -3.94 4.98 4.39
C ILE A 7 -5.38 5.48 4.26
N GLU A 8 -5.59 6.49 3.42
CA GLU A 8 -6.91 7.07 3.18
C GLU A 8 -7.21 7.11 1.69
N ASN A 9 -8.46 6.79 1.33
CA ASN A 9 -8.97 6.79 -0.04
C ASN A 9 -8.06 6.08 -1.07
N PHE A 10 -7.45 4.96 -0.65
CA PHE A 10 -6.55 4.18 -1.51
C PHE A 10 -7.11 2.78 -1.72
N ARG A 11 -7.48 2.49 -2.97
CA ARG A 11 -8.04 1.20 -3.39
C ARG A 11 -9.27 0.82 -2.54
N CYS A 12 -9.24 -0.33 -1.86
CA CYS A 12 -10.34 -0.81 -1.01
C CYS A 12 -10.43 -0.10 0.35
N PHE A 13 -9.47 0.75 0.70
CA PHE A 13 -9.45 1.43 1.99
C PHE A 13 -9.99 2.85 1.86
N LYS A 14 -11.19 3.09 2.43
CA LYS A 14 -11.64 4.45 2.72
C LYS A 14 -10.75 5.08 3.81
N LYS A 15 -10.48 4.29 4.86
CA LYS A 15 -9.55 4.61 5.95
C LYS A 15 -8.97 3.31 6.51
N PHE A 16 -7.66 3.29 6.74
CA PHE A 16 -6.93 2.21 7.40
C PHE A 16 -5.81 2.79 8.24
N ASP A 17 -5.75 2.42 9.51
CA ASP A 17 -4.75 2.89 10.47
C ASP A 17 -4.06 1.71 11.15
N LEU A 18 -2.74 1.72 11.14
CA LEU A 18 -1.89 0.78 11.88
C LEU A 18 -0.95 1.58 12.78
N ASN A 19 -1.31 1.65 14.07
CA ASN A 19 -0.59 2.38 15.09
C ASN A 19 -0.72 1.65 16.44
N PRO A 20 0.38 1.21 17.08
CA PRO A 20 1.76 1.35 16.62
C PRO A 20 2.15 0.31 15.55
N LEU A 21 3.12 0.65 14.72
CA LEU A 21 3.87 -0.34 13.94
C LEU A 21 4.87 -1.04 14.84
N GLY A 22 4.77 -2.37 14.89
CA GLY A 22 5.80 -3.21 15.51
C GLY A 22 7.06 -3.28 14.63
N ARG A 23 8.15 -3.81 15.20
CA ARG A 23 9.35 -4.18 14.42
C ARG A 23 9.03 -5.25 13.37
N VAL A 24 8.07 -6.12 13.68
CA VAL A 24 7.49 -7.12 12.79
C VAL A 24 5.97 -6.97 12.85
N ASN A 25 5.31 -6.93 11.69
CA ASN A 25 3.85 -6.84 11.57
C ASN A 25 3.38 -7.99 10.69
N LEU A 26 2.37 -8.74 11.14
CA LEU A 26 1.80 -9.85 10.39
C LEU A 26 0.44 -9.43 9.81
N LEU A 27 0.36 -9.32 8.48
CA LEU A 27 -0.88 -9.00 7.77
C LEU A 27 -1.55 -10.29 7.29
N VAL A 28 -2.64 -10.70 7.94
CA VAL A 28 -3.44 -11.89 7.57
C VAL A 28 -4.82 -11.52 7.03
N GLY A 29 -5.43 -12.43 6.28
CA GLY A 29 -6.79 -12.29 5.76
C GLY A 29 -7.00 -13.06 4.46
N LYS A 30 -8.25 -13.14 4.00
CA LYS A 30 -8.60 -13.82 2.73
C LYS A 30 -7.91 -13.17 1.52
N ASN A 31 -7.83 -13.90 0.41
CA ASN A 31 -7.38 -13.31 -0.86
C ASN A 31 -8.25 -12.09 -1.21
N ASN A 32 -7.63 -11.11 -1.87
CA ASN A 32 -8.28 -9.86 -2.28
C ASN A 32 -8.78 -8.94 -1.15
N CYS A 33 -8.47 -9.21 0.13
CA CYS A 33 -8.91 -8.36 1.25
C CYS A 33 -8.07 -7.07 1.45
N GLY A 34 -7.17 -6.73 0.53
CA GLY A 34 -6.37 -5.50 0.60
C GLY A 34 -4.94 -5.63 1.16
N LYS A 35 -4.46 -6.84 1.48
CA LYS A 35 -3.08 -7.04 1.97
C LYS A 35 -2.01 -6.47 1.04
N THR A 36 -2.08 -6.81 -0.26
CA THR A 36 -1.17 -6.29 -1.27
C THR A 36 -1.32 -4.77 -1.42
N SER A 37 -2.54 -4.24 -1.31
CA SER A 37 -2.79 -2.80 -1.37
C SER A 37 -2.11 -2.03 -0.22
N ILE A 38 -2.00 -2.61 0.98
CA ILE A 38 -1.21 -2.00 2.07
C ILE A 38 0.27 -1.91 1.68
N LEU A 39 0.83 -2.98 1.10
CA LEU A 39 2.24 -2.99 0.66
C LEU A 39 2.49 -2.02 -0.50
N GLU A 40 1.54 -1.86 -1.42
CA GLU A 40 1.60 -0.87 -2.50
C GLU A 40 1.60 0.56 -1.97
N ALA A 41 0.74 0.87 -0.99
CA ALA A 41 0.71 2.18 -0.36
C ALA A 41 2.05 2.50 0.33
N ILE A 42 2.64 1.53 1.03
CA ILE A 42 3.97 1.68 1.64
C ILE A 42 5.04 1.88 0.55
N HIS A 43 4.98 1.13 -0.56
CA HIS A 43 5.94 1.26 -1.65
C HIS A 43 5.92 2.66 -2.27
N ILE A 44 4.71 3.21 -2.50
CA ILE A 44 4.53 4.58 -2.99
C ILE A 44 5.03 5.60 -1.96
N LEU A 45 4.71 5.43 -0.68
CA LEU A 45 5.17 6.33 0.38
C LEU A 45 6.71 6.41 0.45
N CYS A 46 7.40 5.30 0.19
CA CYS A 46 8.85 5.22 0.22
C CYS A 46 9.54 5.70 -1.08
N SER A 47 8.81 6.07 -2.14
CA SER A 47 9.41 6.38 -3.44
C SER A 47 9.95 7.80 -3.60
N SER A 48 9.96 8.63 -2.56
CA SER A 48 10.56 9.97 -2.55
C SER A 48 10.13 10.85 -3.74
N GLN A 49 8.82 10.87 -4.04
CA GLN A 49 8.21 11.61 -5.16
C GLN A 49 8.50 11.04 -6.56
N ASN A 50 9.13 9.86 -6.68
CA ASN A 50 9.16 9.16 -7.95
C ASN A 50 7.76 8.57 -8.26
N PRO A 51 7.13 8.92 -9.39
CA PRO A 51 5.84 8.37 -9.82
C PRO A 51 5.93 6.96 -10.44
N ASP A 52 7.12 6.48 -10.81
CA ASP A 52 7.30 5.19 -11.48
C ASP A 52 6.69 4.02 -10.69
N PRO A 53 6.82 3.92 -9.36
CA PRO A 53 6.13 2.89 -8.58
C PRO A 53 4.62 2.89 -8.76
N LEU A 54 3.99 4.07 -8.81
CA LEU A 54 2.55 4.16 -9.04
C LEU A 54 2.21 3.67 -10.46
N LYS A 55 2.93 4.13 -11.49
CA LYS A 55 2.74 3.66 -12.88
C LYS A 55 2.92 2.14 -12.98
N ASN A 56 3.98 1.60 -12.39
CA ASN A 56 4.29 0.18 -12.41
C ASN A 56 3.24 -0.66 -11.68
N ILE A 57 2.70 -0.18 -10.55
CA ILE A 57 1.58 -0.84 -9.86
C ILE A 57 0.36 -0.88 -10.77
N MET A 58 0.04 0.22 -11.44
CA MET A 58 -1.09 0.30 -12.36
C MET A 58 -0.93 -0.67 -13.54
N ILE A 59 0.24 -0.72 -14.18
CA ILE A 59 0.54 -1.68 -15.26
C ILE A 59 0.43 -3.13 -14.76
N ARG A 60 1.06 -3.47 -13.63
CA ARG A 60 1.03 -4.84 -13.07
C ARG A 60 -0.38 -5.32 -12.72
N ARG A 61 -1.30 -4.39 -12.43
CA ARG A 61 -2.70 -4.69 -12.17
C ARG A 61 -3.58 -4.66 -13.43
N GLY A 62 -3.03 -4.24 -14.57
CA GLY A 62 -3.77 -4.07 -15.81
C GLY A 62 -4.70 -2.85 -15.80
N ASP A 63 -4.42 -1.85 -14.96
CA ASP A 63 -5.20 -0.60 -14.91
C ASP A 63 -4.87 0.32 -16.11
N VAL A 64 -3.69 0.16 -16.72
CA VAL A 64 -3.17 0.96 -17.83
C VAL A 64 -2.29 0.07 -18.71
N ASP A 65 -2.30 0.30 -20.02
CA ASP A 65 -1.37 -0.32 -20.97
C ASP A 65 0.07 0.24 -20.79
N GLU A 66 1.09 -0.47 -21.30
CA GLU A 66 2.52 -0.10 -21.17
C GLU A 66 2.91 1.21 -21.86
#